data_AF-A0A2D9P6Y2-F1
#
_entry.id   AF-A0A2D9P6Y2-F1
#
_cell.length_a   1.000
_cell.length_b   1.000
_cell.length_c   1.000
_cell.angle_alpha   90.00
_cell.angle_beta   90.00
_cell.angle_gamma   90.00
#
_symmetry.space_group_name_H-M   'P 1'
#
loop_
_entity.id
_entity.type
_entity.pdbx_description
1 polymer ?
#
loop_
_entity_poly.entity_id
_entity_poly.type
_entity_poly.pdbx_seq_one_letter_code
_entity_poly.pdbx_strand_id
1 'polypeptide(L)'
;MKESIVKFERGPRKKKYTAYVRDKKNKTVRKIHFGHKDYQQYKDRTPLKLYKGRDHGTRKRMQRYFMRHSGVKSRAAAIRKEKRKSDGYYNPKILSHVYLW
;
A
#
# COMPACT_ATOMS: atom_id res chain seq x y z
N MET A 1 8.50 8.56 8.51
CA MET A 1 7.25 8.99 7.88
C MET A 1 6.76 10.24 8.58
N LYS A 2 6.46 11.28 7.80
CA LYS A 2 5.89 12.56 8.25
C LYS A 2 4.38 12.45 8.54
N GLU A 3 3.74 11.43 8.00
CA GLU A 3 2.33 11.09 8.25
C GLU A 3 2.17 9.82 9.10
N SER A 4 1.02 9.67 9.73
CA SER A 4 0.55 8.43 10.36
C SER A 4 -0.79 7.99 9.77
N ILE A 5 -1.01 6.67 9.68
CA ILE A 5 -2.29 6.11 9.23
C ILE A 5 -3.24 6.10 10.43
N VAL A 6 -4.42 6.68 10.26
CA VAL A 6 -5.44 6.79 11.32
C VAL A 6 -6.47 5.68 11.20
N LYS A 7 -6.98 5.45 9.99
CA LYS A 7 -7.99 4.43 9.74
C LYS A 7 -7.91 3.88 8.31
N PHE A 8 -8.48 2.69 8.15
CA PHE A 8 -8.75 2.09 6.85
C PHE A 8 -10.25 1.99 6.65
N GLU A 9 -10.69 2.15 5.41
CA GLU A 9 -12.06 1.92 4.97
C GLU A 9 -12.07 1.16 3.64
N ARG A 10 -13.22 0.59 3.28
CA ARG A 10 -13.43 0.05 1.93
C ARG A 10 -13.24 1.16 0.89
N GLY A 11 -12.55 0.84 -0.19
CA GLY A 11 -12.27 1.78 -1.27
C GLY A 11 -13.51 2.08 -2.12
N PRO A 12 -13.61 3.29 -2.70
CA PRO A 12 -14.70 3.63 -3.61
C PRO A 12 -14.50 2.98 -4.99
N ARG A 13 -15.62 2.70 -5.69
CA ARG A 13 -15.68 2.24 -7.09
C ARG A 13 -14.84 0.98 -7.35
N LYS A 14 -13.66 1.17 -7.97
CA LYS A 14 -12.73 0.10 -8.37
C LYS A 14 -11.55 -0.06 -7.39
N LYS A 15 -11.41 0.81 -6.40
CA LYS A 15 -10.31 0.74 -5.42
C LYS A 15 -10.63 -0.28 -4.33
N LYS A 16 -9.60 -0.98 -3.80
CA LYS A 16 -9.80 -1.92 -2.70
C LYS A 16 -10.02 -1.19 -1.38
N TYR A 17 -9.14 -0.25 -1.07
CA TYR A 17 -9.09 0.40 0.24
C TYR A 17 -8.89 1.90 0.13
N THR A 18 -9.33 2.60 1.17
CA THR A 18 -8.99 3.99 1.46
C THR A 18 -8.23 4.02 2.78
N ALA A 19 -7.02 4.58 2.78
CA ALA A 19 -6.30 4.91 4.00
C ALA A 19 -6.49 6.39 4.32
N TYR A 20 -6.81 6.70 5.57
CA TYR A 20 -6.82 8.06 6.09
C TYR A 20 -5.47 8.31 6.72
N VAL A 21 -4.72 9.25 6.17
CA VAL A 21 -3.40 9.61 6.66
C VAL A 21 -3.46 11.00 7.25
N ARG A 22 -2.86 11.15 8.43
CA ARG A 22 -2.76 12.39 9.16
C ARG A 22 -1.32 12.88 9.12
N ASP A 23 -1.13 14.12 8.68
CA ASP A 23 0.16 14.79 8.78
C ASP A 23 0.49 15.08 10.25
N LYS A 24 1.73 14.79 10.66
CA LYS A 24 2.12 14.93 12.07
C LYS A 24 2.33 16.38 12.50
N LYS A 25 2.67 17.28 11.57
CA LYS A 25 2.95 18.69 11.83
C LYS A 25 1.67 19.50 11.89
N ASN A 26 0.88 19.52 10.82
CA ASN A 26 -0.32 20.38 10.73
C ASN A 26 -1.63 19.67 11.10
N LYS A 27 -1.58 18.37 11.45
CA LYS A 27 -2.72 17.53 11.85
C LYS A 27 -3.81 17.34 10.80
N THR A 28 -3.59 17.81 9.56
CA THR A 28 -4.55 17.65 8.47
C THR A 28 -4.68 16.17 8.09
N VAL A 29 -5.90 15.75 7.72
CA VAL A 29 -6.19 14.38 7.31
C VAL A 29 -6.56 14.36 5.84
N ARG A 30 -5.92 13.49 5.07
CA ARG A 30 -6.27 13.23 3.67
C ARG A 30 -6.53 11.77 3.41
N LYS A 31 -7.32 11.50 2.36
CA LYS A 31 -7.70 10.15 1.94
C LYS A 31 -6.76 9.70 0.82
N ILE A 32 -6.27 8.46 0.91
CA ILE A 32 -5.48 7.83 -0.15
C ILE A 32 -6.13 6.51 -0.54
N HIS A 33 -6.59 6.42 -1.78
CA HIS A 33 -7.15 5.19 -2.32
C HIS A 33 -6.05 4.30 -2.91
N PHE A 34 -6.06 3.00 -2.61
CA PHE A 34 -5.06 2.06 -3.12
C PHE A 34 -5.62 0.66 -3.40
N GLY A 35 -4.88 -0.10 -4.21
CA GLY A 35 -5.32 -1.38 -4.76
C GLY A 35 -6.45 -1.24 -5.79
N HIS A 36 -6.72 -2.33 -6.50
CA HIS A 36 -7.83 -2.43 -7.44
C HIS A 36 -8.62 -3.70 -7.16
N LYS A 37 -9.94 -3.61 -6.99
CA LYS A 37 -10.77 -4.74 -6.51
C LYS A 37 -10.64 -5.96 -7.40
N ASP A 38 -10.51 -5.75 -8.72
CA ASP A 38 -10.46 -6.82 -9.73
C ASP A 38 -9.13 -7.58 -9.78
N TYR A 39 -8.05 -7.04 -9.23
CA TYR A 39 -6.74 -7.72 -9.24
C TYR A 39 -6.48 -8.53 -7.96
N GLN A 40 -5.78 -9.65 -8.12
CA GLN A 40 -5.19 -10.41 -7.02
C GLN A 40 -4.00 -9.66 -6.40
N GLN A 41 -3.65 -10.02 -5.18
CA GLN A 41 -2.51 -9.47 -4.44
C GLN A 41 -1.70 -10.58 -3.77
N TYR A 42 -0.50 -10.29 -3.28
CA TYR A 42 0.32 -11.31 -2.62
C TYR A 42 -0.28 -11.73 -1.28
N LYS A 43 -0.55 -10.73 -0.43
CA LYS A 43 -1.16 -10.91 0.88
C LYS A 43 -1.82 -9.63 1.35
N ASP A 44 -3.09 -9.69 1.70
CA ASP A 44 -3.81 -8.60 2.33
C ASP A 44 -3.42 -8.49 3.81
N ARG A 45 -2.60 -7.49 4.09
CA ARG A 45 -2.09 -7.15 5.42
C ARG A 45 -2.78 -5.93 6.00
N THR A 46 -3.86 -5.44 5.37
CA THR A 46 -4.67 -4.37 5.97
C THR A 46 -5.35 -4.88 7.25
N PRO A 47 -5.69 -4.00 8.21
CA PRO A 47 -6.46 -4.41 9.40
C PRO A 47 -7.83 -5.02 9.04
N LEU A 48 -8.46 -4.55 7.96
CA LEU A 48 -9.81 -4.97 7.57
C LEU A 48 -9.85 -6.33 6.87
N LYS A 49 -8.81 -6.70 6.10
CA LYS A 49 -8.69 -7.98 5.37
C LYS A 49 -9.86 -8.34 4.44
N LEU A 50 -10.62 -7.34 3.98
CA LEU A 50 -11.80 -7.49 3.10
C LEU A 50 -11.51 -8.24 1.79
N TYR A 51 -10.27 -8.21 1.30
CA TYR A 51 -9.90 -8.84 0.04
C TYR A 51 -8.98 -10.06 0.21
N LYS A 52 -8.79 -10.57 1.43
CA LYS A 52 -7.92 -11.73 1.72
C LYS A 52 -8.18 -12.94 0.82
N GLY A 53 -9.43 -13.18 0.41
CA GLY A 53 -9.79 -14.26 -0.54
C GLY A 53 -9.19 -14.12 -1.95
N ARG A 54 -8.53 -12.99 -2.27
CA ARG A 54 -7.81 -12.77 -3.53
C ARG A 54 -6.29 -12.82 -3.37
N ASP A 55 -5.80 -13.27 -2.22
CA ASP A 55 -4.38 -13.48 -1.96
C ASP A 55 -3.85 -14.67 -2.75
N HIS A 56 -2.81 -14.48 -3.55
CA HIS A 56 -2.22 -15.56 -4.36
C HIS A 56 -0.99 -16.20 -3.68
N GLY A 57 -0.40 -15.60 -2.64
CA GLY A 57 0.70 -16.19 -1.85
C GLY A 57 2.05 -16.42 -2.57
N THR A 58 2.11 -16.27 -3.89
CA THR A 58 3.31 -16.54 -4.70
C THR A 58 4.42 -15.49 -4.53
N ARG A 59 5.51 -15.87 -3.85
CA ARG A 59 6.68 -14.98 -3.60
C ARG A 59 7.36 -14.48 -4.88
N LYS A 60 7.47 -15.33 -5.91
CA LYS A 60 8.04 -14.96 -7.23
C LYS A 60 7.25 -13.83 -7.90
N ARG A 61 5.91 -13.86 -7.83
CA ARG A 61 5.03 -12.82 -8.40
C ARG A 61 5.14 -11.51 -7.62
N MET A 62 5.24 -11.57 -6.29
CA MET A 62 5.54 -10.41 -5.44
C MET A 62 6.88 -9.77 -5.79
N GLN A 63 7.96 -10.55 -5.93
CA GLN A 63 9.27 -10.04 -6.31
C GLN A 63 9.27 -9.39 -7.71
N ARG A 64 8.57 -9.99 -8.68
CA ARG A 64 8.38 -9.40 -10.02
C ARG A 64 7.61 -8.07 -9.95
N TYR A 65 6.59 -7.98 -9.10
CA TYR A 65 5.86 -6.74 -8.86
C TYR A 65 6.81 -5.64 -8.34
N PHE A 66 7.60 -5.93 -7.30
CA PHE A 66 8.57 -4.96 -6.78
C PHE A 66 9.68 -4.60 -7.77
N MET A 67 10.11 -5.55 -8.61
CA MET A 67 11.07 -5.28 -9.68
C MET A 67 10.51 -4.29 -10.70
N ARG A 68 9.28 -4.51 -11.20
CA ARG A 68 8.66 -3.59 -12.16
C ARG A 68 8.39 -2.22 -11.58
N HIS A 69 7.93 -2.15 -10.34
CA HIS A 69 7.47 -0.89 -9.76
C HIS A 69 8.59 -0.12 -9.02
N SER A 70 9.59 -0.78 -8.44
CA SER A 70 10.68 -0.13 -7.68
C SER A 70 12.09 -0.52 -8.11
N GLY A 71 12.25 -1.43 -9.08
CA GLY A 71 13.57 -1.89 -9.56
C GLY A 71 14.32 -2.77 -8.58
N VAL A 72 13.64 -3.34 -7.56
CA VAL A 72 14.28 -4.19 -6.54
C VAL A 72 13.36 -5.37 -6.20
N LYS A 73 13.92 -6.55 -5.91
CA LYS A 73 13.11 -7.74 -5.57
C LYS A 73 12.64 -7.76 -4.12
N SER A 74 13.39 -7.13 -3.21
CA SER A 74 13.11 -7.14 -1.77
C SER A 74 11.99 -6.17 -1.42
N ARG A 75 10.96 -6.67 -0.71
CA ARG A 75 9.86 -5.85 -0.19
C ARG A 75 10.38 -4.72 0.70
N ALA A 76 11.30 -5.03 1.62
CA ALA A 76 11.87 -4.04 2.53
C ALA A 76 12.64 -2.96 1.77
N ALA A 77 13.43 -3.34 0.78
CA ALA A 77 14.17 -2.40 -0.07
C ALA A 77 13.22 -1.53 -0.90
N ALA A 78 12.17 -2.11 -1.49
CA ALA A 78 11.16 -1.39 -2.26
C ALA A 78 10.45 -0.35 -1.39
N ILE A 79 9.96 -0.74 -0.20
CA ILE A 79 9.29 0.17 0.73
C ILE A 79 10.23 1.30 1.15
N ARG A 80 11.49 1.01 1.49
CA ARG A 80 12.48 2.02 1.88
C ARG A 80 12.75 3.02 0.74
N LYS A 81 12.93 2.51 -0.48
CA LYS A 81 13.15 3.32 -1.68
C LYS A 81 11.98 4.27 -1.94
N GLU A 82 10.74 3.77 -1.90
CA GLU A 82 9.56 4.59 -2.16
C GLU A 82 9.33 5.63 -1.05
N LYS A 83 9.55 5.27 0.22
CA LYS A 83 9.45 6.22 1.35
C LYS A 83 10.45 7.37 1.24
N ARG A 84 11.67 7.09 0.74
CA ARG A 84 12.68 8.13 0.48
C ARG A 84 12.26 9.00 -0.70
N LYS A 85 11.79 8.40 -1.79
CA LYS A 85 11.32 9.13 -2.97
C LYS A 85 10.14 10.05 -2.67
N SER A 86 9.28 9.68 -1.71
CA SER A 86 8.12 10.47 -1.33
C SER A 86 8.38 11.48 -0.20
N ASP A 87 9.64 11.73 0.18
CA ASP A 87 10.00 12.62 1.31
C ASP A 87 9.25 12.24 2.62
N GLY A 88 8.98 10.95 2.81
CA GLY A 88 8.32 10.44 3.99
C GLY A 88 6.79 10.64 4.05
N TYR A 89 6.14 11.01 2.94
CA TYR A 89 4.67 11.04 2.80
C TYR A 89 4.15 9.74 2.21
N TYR A 90 2.96 9.29 2.62
CA TYR A 90 2.29 8.14 2.04
C TYR A 90 1.76 8.45 0.63
N ASN A 91 1.79 7.44 -0.22
CA ASN A 91 1.15 7.47 -1.54
C ASN A 91 0.52 6.08 -1.82
N PRO A 92 -0.32 5.95 -2.87
CA PRO A 92 -0.99 4.68 -3.16
C PRO A 92 -0.03 3.50 -3.37
N LYS A 93 1.18 3.76 -3.90
CA LYS A 93 2.19 2.74 -4.17
C LYS A 93 2.82 2.22 -2.88
N ILE A 94 3.22 3.10 -1.96
CA ILE A 94 3.73 2.73 -0.63
C ILE A 94 2.68 1.90 0.11
N LEU A 95 1.42 2.34 0.10
CA LEU A 95 0.33 1.57 0.74
C LEU A 95 0.16 0.20 0.09
N SER A 96 0.20 0.12 -1.24
CA SER A 96 0.13 -1.17 -1.95
C SER A 96 1.33 -2.08 -1.62
N HIS A 97 2.54 -1.53 -1.51
CA HIS A 97 3.77 -2.27 -1.15
C HIS A 97 3.79 -2.74 0.31
N VAL A 98 3.15 -1.99 1.20
CA VAL A 98 3.09 -2.35 2.62
C VAL A 98 1.98 -3.37 2.84
N TYR A 99 0.81 -3.15 2.24
CA TYR A 99 -0.41 -3.84 2.65
C TYR A 99 -0.90 -4.91 1.68
N LEU A 100 -0.54 -4.89 0.40
CA LEU A 100 -1.08 -5.83 -0.60
C LEU A 100 0.00 -6.72 -1.23
N TRP A 101 1.20 -6.17 -1.44
CA TRP A 101 2.34 -6.86 -2.04
C TRP A 101 3.39 -7.17 -0.97
#